data_AF-A0A7G8IQ02-F1
#
_entry.id   AF-A0A7G8IQ02-F1
#
_cell.length_a   1.000
_cell.length_b   1.000
_cell.length_c   1.000
_cell.angle_alpha   90.00
_cell.angle_beta   90.00
_cell.angle_gamma   90.00
#
_symmetry.space_group_name_H-M   'P 1'
#
loop_
_entity.id
_entity.type
_entity.pdbx_description
1 polymer ?
#
loop_
_entity_poly.entity_id
_entity_poly.type
_entity_poly.pdbx_seq_one_letter_code
_entity_poly.pdbx_strand_id
1 'polypeptide(L)' 'MAIHQSAPACFMHWSVQRVTKHLYSVSATTNGKEYTHVGNYRSVEDANRAGRRYVSALAHGIENQSHQASQALAS' A
#
# COMPACT_ATOMS: atom_id res chain seq x y z
N MET A 1 -2.57 -22.56 25.73
CA MET A 1 -2.17 -21.20 25.34
C MET A 1 -2.19 -21.14 23.83
N ALA A 2 -3.22 -20.52 23.24
CA ALA A 2 -3.32 -20.41 21.79
C ALA A 2 -2.25 -19.41 21.33
N ILE A 3 -1.31 -19.91 20.53
CA ILE A 3 -0.34 -19.07 19.81
C ILE A 3 -1.18 -18.25 18.84
N HIS A 4 -1.48 -17.01 19.22
CA HIS A 4 -2.06 -16.03 18.33
C HIS A 4 -0.99 -15.80 17.25
N GLN A 5 -1.08 -16.55 16.15
CA GLN A 5 -0.33 -16.23 14.96
C GLN A 5 -0.91 -14.91 14.46
N SER A 6 -0.40 -13.81 15.02
CA SER A 6 -0.56 -12.49 14.44
C SER A 6 -0.14 -12.65 13.00
N ALA A 7 -1.11 -12.61 12.08
CA ALA A 7 -0.83 -12.56 10.65
C ALA A 7 0.29 -11.53 10.46
N PRO A 8 1.31 -11.81 9.63
CA PRO A 8 2.42 -10.88 9.43
C PRO A 8 1.79 -9.52 9.16
N ALA A 9 1.99 -8.55 10.05
CA ALA A 9 1.39 -7.25 9.91
C ALA A 9 1.88 -6.71 8.57
N CYS A 10 1.02 -6.71 7.56
CA CYS A 10 1.32 -6.18 6.25
C CYS A 10 1.48 -4.66 6.46
N PHE A 11 2.70 -4.22 6.75
CA PHE A 11 3.00 -2.82 6.94
C PHE A 11 2.98 -2.16 5.56
N MET A 12 1.78 -1.80 5.12
CA MET A 12 1.60 -0.90 4.00
C MET A 12 1.73 0.52 4.52
N HIS A 13 2.77 1.20 4.08
CA HIS A 13 2.99 2.61 4.37
C HIS A 13 2.75 3.43 3.11
N TRP A 14 2.33 4.68 3.28
CA TRP A 14 2.39 5.67 2.21
C TRP A 14 3.23 6.86 2.68
N SER A 15 3.92 7.49 1.74
CA SER A 15 4.70 8.70 1.97
C SER A 15 4.27 9.79 1.00
N VAL A 16 4.30 11.03 1.50
CA VAL A 16 4.01 12.22 0.70
C VAL A 16 5.29 13.04 0.64
N GLN A 17 5.81 13.25 -0.57
CA GLN A 17 6.99 14.07 -0.80
C GLN A 17 6.60 15.34 -1.54
N ARG A 18 7.01 16.50 -1.01
CA ARG A 18 6.85 17.77 -1.73
C ARG A 18 7.89 17.85 -2.85
N VAL A 19 7.43 17.93 -4.09
CA VAL A 19 8.28 18.05 -5.29
C VAL A 19 8.51 19.52 -5.64
N THR A 20 7.45 20.33 -5.61
CA THR A 20 7.52 21.78 -5.80
C THR A 20 6.53 22.51 -4.87
N LYS A 21 6.45 23.84 -4.93
CA LYS A 21 5.57 24.66 -4.07
C LYS A 21 4.08 24.26 -4.15
N HIS A 22 3.64 23.68 -5.27
CA HIS A 22 2.24 23.28 -5.51
C HIS A 22 2.12 21.85 -6.04
N LEU A 23 3.10 20.99 -5.75
CA LEU A 23 3.12 19.62 -6.22
C LEU A 23 3.66 18.68 -5.15
N TYR A 24 2.86 17.67 -4.82
CA TYR A 24 3.13 16.62 -3.86
C TYR A 24 3.02 15.27 -4.56
N SER A 25 4.09 14.48 -4.50
CA SER A 25 4.11 13.12 -4.99
C SER A 25 3.74 12.16 -3.86
N VAL A 26 2.94 11.15 -4.18
CA VAL A 26 2.56 10.09 -3.25
C VAL A 26 3.13 8.77 -3.74
N SER A 27 3.79 8.06 -2.84
CA SER A 27 4.24 6.69 -3.03
C SER A 27 3.69 5.80 -1.93
N ALA A 28 3.34 4.57 -2.27
CA ALA A 28 2.97 3.53 -1.33
C ALA A 28 4.05 2.45 -1.33
N THR A 29 4.27 1.87 -0.16
CA THR A 29 5.27 0.83 0.05
C THR A 29 4.66 -0.35 0.77
N THR A 30 4.81 -1.55 0.21
CA THR A 30 4.43 -2.80 0.87
C THR A 30 5.69 -3.45 1.45
N ASN A 31 5.70 -3.68 2.77
CA ASN A 31 6.79 -4.35 3.49
C ASN A 31 8.20 -3.74 3.26
N GLY A 32 8.27 -2.43 2.98
CA GLY A 32 9.53 -1.71 2.76
C GLY A 32 10.28 -2.03 1.46
N LYS A 33 9.74 -2.91 0.60
CA LYS A 33 10.43 -3.39 -0.61
C LYS A 33 9.79 -2.92 -1.92
N GLU A 34 8.47 -3.01 -2.00
CA GLU A 34 7.76 -2.67 -3.23
C GLU A 34 7.27 -1.23 -3.17
N TYR A 35 7.84 -0.37 -4.00
CA TYR A 35 7.43 1.02 -4.13
C TYR A 35 6.50 1.17 -5.33
N THR A 36 5.26 1.61 -5.08
CA THR A 36 4.34 1.99 -6.15
C THR A 36 4.08 3.49 -6.12
N HIS A 37 4.27 4.15 -7.26
CA HIS A 37 3.90 5.56 -7.41
C HIS A 37 2.38 5.67 -7.56
N VAL A 38 1.74 6.42 -6.65
CA VAL A 38 0.28 6.59 -6.61
C VAL A 38 -0.16 7.80 -7.45
N GLY A 39 0.66 8.85 -7.51
CA GLY A 39 0.41 10.01 -8.35
C GLY A 39 0.90 11.33 -7.75
N ASN A 40 0.57 12.43 -8.43
CA ASN A 40 0.93 13.79 -8.04
C ASN A 40 -0.32 14.62 -7.74
N TYR A 41 -0.24 15.44 -6.68
CA TYR A 41 -1.37 16.19 -6.12
C TYR A 41 -0.95 17.63 -5.84
N ARG A 42 -1.91 18.55 -5.91
CA ARG A 42 -1.66 19.98 -5.66
C ARG A 42 -1.70 20.37 -4.18
N SER A 43 -2.31 19.54 -3.35
CA SER A 43 -2.45 19.74 -1.90
C SER A 43 -1.95 18.53 -1.12
N VAL A 44 -1.38 18.78 0.06
CA VAL A 44 -0.97 17.75 1.03
C VAL A 44 -2.16 16.92 1.48
N GLU A 45 -3.34 17.53 1.63
CA GLU A 45 -4.55 16.83 2.06
C GLU A 45 -5.04 15.85 1.00
N ASP A 46 -5.01 16.26 -0.27
CA ASP A 46 -5.35 15.38 -1.40
C ASP A 46 -4.35 14.23 -1.53
N ALA A 47 -3.06 14.55 -1.40
CA ALA A 47 -1.98 13.56 -1.41
C ALA A 47 -2.16 12.50 -0.31
N ASN A 48 -2.42 12.94 0.92
CA ASN A 48 -2.65 12.03 2.04
C ASN A 48 -3.94 11.23 1.89
N ARG A 49 -5.02 11.85 1.39
CA ARG A 49 -6.28 11.16 1.13
C ARG A 49 -6.10 10.07 0.08
N ALA A 50 -5.34 10.35 -0.97
CA ALA A 50 -5.02 9.37 -2.00
C ALA A 50 -4.15 8.22 -1.47
N GLY A 51 -3.08 8.53 -0.73
CA GLY A 51 -2.20 7.51 -0.13
C GLY A 51 -2.96 6.57 0.81
N ARG A 52 -3.80 7.11 1.68
CA ARG A 52 -4.68 6.32 2.55
C ARG A 52 -5.61 5.41 1.75
N ARG A 53 -6.32 5.97 0.77
CA ARG A 53 -7.26 5.20 -0.07
C ARG A 53 -6.55 4.08 -0.82
N TYR A 54 -5.37 4.35 -1.37
CA TYR A 54 -4.58 3.38 -2.11
C TYR A 54 -4.16 2.20 -1.21
N VAL A 55 -3.60 2.49 -0.04
CA VAL A 55 -3.22 1.47 0.95
C VAL A 55 -4.42 0.69 1.46
N SER A 56 -5.54 1.35 1.77
CA SER A 56 -6.78 0.64 2.16
C SER A 56 -7.32 -0.26 1.05
N ALA A 57 -7.32 0.21 -0.20
CA ALA A 57 -7.77 -0.59 -1.34
C ALA A 57 -6.88 -1.82 -1.57
N LEU A 58 -5.55 -1.66 -1.43
CA LEU A 58 -4.64 -2.79 -1.52
C LEU A 58 -4.76 -3.75 -0.33
N ALA A 59 -4.99 -3.26 0.89
CA ALA A 59 -5.20 -4.13 2.04
C ALA A 59 -6.39 -5.09 1.82
N HIS A 60 -7.49 -4.59 1.21
CA HIS A 60 -8.63 -5.40 0.82
C HIS A 60 -8.41 -6.22 -0.47
N GLY A 61 -7.52 -5.78 -1.36
CA GLY A 61 -7.19 -6.48 -2.61
C GLY A 61 -6.18 -7.64 -2.43
N ILE A 62 -5.29 -7.55 -1.43
CA ILE A 62 -4.28 -8.57 -1.13
C ILE A 62 -4.92 -9.89 -0.67
N GLU A 63 -6.11 -9.84 -0.05
CA GLU A 63 -6.86 -11.07 0.33
C GLU A 63 -7.16 -11.97 -0.87
N ASN A 64 -7.18 -11.43 -2.10
CA ASN A 64 -7.39 -12.23 -3.31
C ASN A 64 -6.10 -12.70 -3.99
N GLN A 65 -4.94 -12.07 -3.73
CA GLN A 65 -3.67 -12.45 -4.38
C GLN A 65 -2.94 -13.58 -3.65
N SER A 66 -3.12 -13.71 -2.33
CA SER A 66 -2.57 -14.82 -1.54
C SER A 66 -3.21 -16.18 -1.89
N HIS A 67 -4.44 -16.18 -2.42
CA HIS A 67 -5.08 -17.39 -2.94
C HIS A 67 -4.67 -17.70 -4.39
N GLN A 68 -4.34 -16.70 -5.20
CA GLN A 68 -4.00 -16.90 -6.61
C GLN A 68 -2.56 -17.44 -6.80
N ALA A 69 -1.61 -17.05 -5.93
CA ALA A 69 -0.25 -17.61 -5.94
C ALA A 69 -0.19 -19.09 -5.51
N SER A 70 -1.17 -19.54 -4.71
CA SER A 70 -1.25 -20.93 -4.23
C SER A 70 -1.88 -21.90 -5.25
N GLN A 71 -2.63 -21.40 -6.24
CA GLN A 71 -3.23 -22.24 -7.30
C GLN A 71 -2.35 -22.40 -8.54
N ALA A 72 -1.41 -21.48 -8.79
CA ALA A 72 -0.53 -21.55 -9.97
C ALA A 72 0.66 -22.54 -9.86
N LEU A 73 0.86 -23.15 -8.69
CA LEU A 73 1.91 -24.17 -8.44
C LEU A 73 1.35 -25.60 -8.35
N ALA A 74 0.05 -25.79 -8.58
CA ALA A 74 -0.62 -27.10 -8.52
C ALA A 74 -1.20 -27.55 -9.88
N SER A 75 -0.68 -27.03 -11.00
CA SER A 75 -1.04 -27.45 -12.36
C SER A 75 0.19 -27.89 -13.13
#